data_AF-A0A1L2F0N7-F1
#
_entry.id   AF-A0A1L2F0N7-F1
#
_cell.length_a   1.000
_cell.length_b   1.000
_cell.length_c   1.000
_cell.angle_alpha   90.00
_cell.angle_beta   90.00
_cell.angle_gamma   90.00
#
_symmetry.space_group_name_H-M   'P 1'
#
loop_
_entity.id
_entity.type
_entity.pdbx_description
1 polymer ?
#
loop_
_entity_poly.entity_id
_entity_poly.type
_entity_poly.pdbx_seq_one_letter_code
_entity_poly.pdbx_strand_id
1 'polypeptide(L)'
;MSWWSSLGFQNGASPLMEQLIFFHDHVMVLLVAITGLVGYIMSSVFFNHLTNRSMLESQTTEVIWTILPAFVLIFVAFPSLRLLYLLDEVMGPGLTLKAIGHQWYWSYEYSDFMGVEFDSYMVPADSLSPSGFRLLETDNHTVLPMGVQVRVLVTAEDVIHSWAVPALGVKGDAVPGRLNQLSFTCLRPGLYYGQCSEICGANHSFMPITIESVSLPTFISWVEG
;
A
#
# COMPACT_ATOMS: atom_id res chain seq x y z
N MET A 1 -6.78 4.85 8.36
CA MET A 1 -5.69 5.81 8.60
C MET A 1 -4.76 5.26 9.67
N SER A 2 -3.53 5.78 9.73
CA SER A 2 -2.58 5.49 10.81
C SER A 2 -3.02 6.15 12.12
N TRP A 3 -2.80 5.47 13.23
CA TRP A 3 -3.02 6.01 14.57
C TRP A 3 -1.69 6.47 15.18
N TRP A 4 -1.77 7.39 16.14
CA TRP A 4 -0.59 7.82 16.89
C TRP A 4 0.06 6.61 17.56
N SER A 5 1.40 6.56 17.56
CA SER A 5 2.21 5.44 18.09
C SER A 5 1.95 4.07 17.43
N SER A 6 1.36 4.02 16.23
CA SER A 6 1.24 2.76 15.47
C SER A 6 2.62 2.24 15.05
N LEU A 7 2.85 0.93 15.26
CA LEU A 7 4.12 0.26 14.96
C LEU A 7 4.08 -0.60 13.69
N GLY A 8 2.88 -1.01 13.26
CA GLY A 8 2.67 -1.88 12.11
C GLY A 8 1.84 -1.22 11.02
N PHE A 9 1.36 -2.03 10.07
CA PHE A 9 0.47 -1.57 9.02
C PHE A 9 -0.88 -1.09 9.58
N GLN A 10 -1.58 -0.29 8.76
CA GLN A 10 -3.00 -0.02 8.99
C GLN A 10 -3.80 -1.32 8.85
N ASN A 11 -4.94 -1.40 9.54
CA ASN A 11 -5.84 -2.54 9.42
C ASN A 11 -6.30 -2.71 7.96
N GLY A 12 -5.96 -3.86 7.36
CA GLY A 12 -6.37 -4.21 6.00
C GLY A 12 -7.88 -4.09 5.81
N ALA A 13 -8.28 -3.51 4.68
CA ALA A 13 -9.67 -3.30 4.29
C ALA A 13 -10.01 -3.93 2.93
N SER A 14 -9.05 -4.65 2.35
CA SER A 14 -9.18 -5.46 1.15
C SER A 14 -8.61 -6.86 1.42
N PRO A 15 -9.07 -7.91 0.72
CA PRO A 15 -8.51 -9.26 0.90
C PRO A 15 -7.00 -9.29 0.64
N LEU A 16 -6.55 -8.52 -0.35
CA LEU A 16 -5.16 -8.45 -0.77
C LEU A 16 -4.28 -7.78 0.29
N MET A 17 -4.76 -6.71 0.95
CA MET A 17 -4.02 -6.09 2.05
C MET A 17 -3.88 -7.02 3.25
N GLU A 18 -4.89 -7.83 3.56
CA GLU A 18 -4.77 -8.84 4.61
C GLU A 18 -3.70 -9.89 4.27
N GLN A 19 -3.66 -10.37 3.03
CA GLN A 19 -2.61 -11.29 2.57
C GLN A 19 -1.22 -10.65 2.61
N LEU A 20 -1.10 -9.36 2.29
CA LEU A 20 0.15 -8.60 2.42
C LEU A 20 0.62 -8.52 3.88
N ILE A 21 -0.29 -8.31 4.83
CA ILE A 21 0.03 -8.31 6.27
C ILE A 21 0.51 -9.69 6.71
N PHE A 22 -0.18 -10.78 6.33
CA PHE A 22 0.26 -12.14 6.65
C PHE A 22 1.63 -12.47 6.04
N PHE A 23 1.88 -12.06 4.80
CA PHE A 23 3.17 -12.25 4.15
C PHE A 23 4.28 -11.46 4.85
N HIS A 24 4.01 -10.21 5.23
CA HIS A 24 4.93 -9.41 6.02
C HIS A 24 5.28 -10.10 7.34
N ASP A 25 4.29 -10.59 8.09
CA ASP A 25 4.52 -11.24 9.37
C ASP A 25 5.37 -12.51 9.23
N HIS A 26 5.13 -13.30 8.18
CA HIS A 26 5.98 -14.45 7.82
C HIS A 26 7.44 -14.04 7.59
N VAL A 27 7.67 -12.97 6.82
CA VAL A 27 9.03 -12.46 6.58
C VAL A 27 9.65 -11.89 7.86
N MET A 28 8.88 -11.19 8.68
CA MET A 28 9.36 -10.60 9.93
C MET A 28 9.80 -11.64 10.94
N VAL A 29 9.09 -12.76 11.07
CA VAL A 29 9.51 -13.88 11.93
C VAL A 29 10.89 -14.41 11.50
N LEU A 30 11.10 -14.58 10.21
CA LEU A 30 12.39 -15.04 9.67
C LEU A 30 13.51 -14.00 9.92
N LEU A 31 13.22 -12.71 9.69
CA LEU A 31 14.19 -11.63 9.92
C LEU A 31 14.59 -11.51 11.38
N VAL A 32 13.62 -11.57 12.31
CA VAL A 32 13.90 -11.53 13.76
C VAL A 32 14.72 -12.76 14.19
N ALA A 33 14.43 -13.94 13.64
CA ALA A 33 15.21 -15.14 13.94
C ALA A 33 16.67 -15.03 13.46
N ILE A 34 16.90 -14.54 12.23
CA ILE A 34 18.25 -14.37 11.66
C ILE A 34 19.02 -13.28 12.41
N THR A 35 18.40 -12.11 12.63
CA THR A 35 19.04 -11.01 13.35
C THR A 35 19.34 -11.40 14.81
N GLY A 36 18.45 -12.15 15.47
CA GLY A 36 18.69 -12.71 16.79
C GLY A 36 19.86 -13.70 16.81
N LEU A 37 19.94 -14.61 15.82
CA LEU A 37 21.06 -15.56 15.68
C LEU A 37 22.39 -14.84 15.45
N VAL A 38 22.44 -13.89 14.52
CA VAL A 38 23.65 -13.10 14.24
C VAL A 38 24.05 -12.28 15.46
N GLY A 39 23.10 -11.62 16.12
CA GLY A 39 23.32 -10.87 17.35
C GLY A 39 23.88 -11.75 18.48
N TYR A 40 23.36 -12.97 18.62
CA TYR A 40 23.90 -13.95 19.57
C TYR A 40 25.34 -14.37 19.24
N ILE A 41 25.63 -14.72 17.98
CA ILE A 41 26.98 -15.11 17.54
C ILE A 41 27.95 -13.96 17.81
N MET A 42 27.62 -12.73 17.39
CA MET A 42 28.46 -11.56 17.63
C MET A 42 28.71 -11.35 19.12
N SER A 43 27.66 -11.35 19.94
CA SER A 43 27.78 -11.22 21.40
C SER A 43 28.70 -12.29 22.00
N SER A 44 28.50 -13.56 21.60
CA SER A 44 29.33 -14.67 22.08
C SER A 44 30.81 -14.50 21.74
N VAL A 45 31.13 -13.99 20.55
CA VAL A 45 32.51 -13.73 20.12
C VAL A 45 33.14 -12.60 20.93
N PHE A 46 32.39 -11.53 21.22
CA PHE A 46 32.88 -10.41 22.04
C PHE A 46 33.19 -10.82 23.49
N PHE A 47 32.40 -11.73 24.07
CA PHE A 47 32.59 -12.20 25.44
C PHE A 47 33.47 -13.46 25.56
N ASN A 48 33.93 -14.03 24.44
CA ASN A 48 34.79 -15.21 24.46
C ASN A 48 36.26 -14.83 24.69
N HIS A 49 36.87 -15.38 25.74
CA HIS A 49 38.28 -15.17 26.06
C HIS A 49 39.22 -16.20 25.42
N LEU A 50 38.69 -17.29 24.86
CA LEU A 50 39.49 -18.33 24.21
C LEU A 50 40.00 -17.85 22.86
N THR A 51 41.27 -18.11 22.56
CA THR A 51 41.88 -17.71 21.29
C THR A 51 42.24 -18.94 20.47
N ASN A 52 41.89 -18.92 19.18
CA ASN A 52 42.32 -19.91 18.21
C ASN A 52 42.84 -19.18 16.95
N ARG A 53 44.11 -19.38 16.61
CA ARG A 53 44.77 -18.76 15.44
C ARG A 53 45.03 -19.74 14.30
N SER A 54 44.80 -21.03 14.50
CA SER A 54 45.11 -22.07 13.50
C SER A 54 43.93 -22.36 12.55
N MET A 55 42.72 -21.88 12.87
CA MET A 55 41.56 -22.02 11.98
C MET A 55 41.58 -20.93 10.90
N LEU A 56 42.23 -21.22 9.77
CA LEU A 56 42.28 -20.30 8.61
C LEU A 56 41.18 -20.58 7.58
N GLU A 57 40.76 -21.82 7.43
CA GLU A 57 39.75 -22.24 6.46
C GLU A 57 38.79 -23.27 7.07
N SER A 58 37.53 -23.26 6.60
CA SER A 58 36.56 -24.30 6.92
C SER A 58 35.52 -24.42 5.82
N GLN A 59 35.83 -25.23 4.81
CA GLN A 59 34.95 -25.47 3.67
C GLN A 59 33.57 -26.00 4.09
N THR A 60 33.51 -26.80 5.16
CA THR A 60 32.24 -27.30 5.70
C THR A 60 31.36 -26.17 6.24
N THR A 61 31.91 -25.18 6.94
CA THR A 61 31.17 -24.00 7.42
C THR A 61 30.70 -23.13 6.25
N GLU A 62 31.55 -22.94 5.25
CA GLU A 62 31.21 -22.17 4.04
C GLU A 62 30.03 -22.77 3.28
N VAL A 63 30.02 -24.09 3.12
CA VAL A 63 28.91 -24.80 2.48
C VAL A 63 27.61 -24.62 3.30
N ILE A 64 27.68 -24.75 4.62
CA ILE A 64 26.50 -24.60 5.51
C ILE A 64 25.90 -23.20 5.42
N TRP A 65 26.70 -22.14 5.58
CA TRP A 65 26.18 -20.77 5.56
C TRP A 65 25.75 -20.31 4.16
N THR A 66 26.08 -21.05 3.11
CA THR A 66 25.67 -20.72 1.73
C THR A 66 24.33 -21.40 1.42
N ILE A 67 24.21 -22.67 1.76
CA ILE A 67 23.01 -23.47 1.51
C ILE A 67 21.85 -23.01 2.40
N LEU A 68 22.10 -22.72 3.68
CA LEU A 68 21.03 -22.39 4.63
C LEU A 68 20.27 -21.11 4.25
N PRO A 69 20.90 -19.96 3.93
CA PRO A 69 20.19 -18.77 3.45
C PRO A 69 19.48 -18.99 2.12
N ALA A 70 20.04 -19.80 1.22
CA ALA A 70 19.38 -20.13 -0.04
C ALA A 70 18.02 -20.82 0.20
N PHE A 71 17.95 -21.77 1.13
CA PHE A 71 16.68 -22.38 1.53
C PHE A 71 15.72 -21.37 2.15
N VAL A 72 16.19 -20.49 3.04
CA VAL A 72 15.34 -19.44 3.64
C VAL A 72 14.73 -18.54 2.56
N LEU A 73 15.52 -18.13 1.56
CA LEU A 73 15.02 -17.31 0.45
C LEU A 73 13.93 -18.01 -0.36
N ILE A 74 14.04 -19.33 -0.58
CA ILE A 74 13.00 -20.12 -1.24
C ILE A 74 11.67 -20.06 -0.44
N PHE A 75 11.72 -20.19 0.89
CA PHE A 75 10.54 -20.08 1.75
C PHE A 75 9.91 -18.68 1.79
N VAL A 76 10.67 -17.63 1.49
CA VAL A 76 10.14 -16.27 1.31
C VAL A 76 9.57 -16.09 -0.10
N ALA A 77 10.26 -16.60 -1.11
CA ALA A 77 9.92 -16.40 -2.51
C ALA A 77 8.58 -17.04 -2.90
N PHE A 78 8.28 -18.26 -2.44
CA PHE A 78 7.03 -18.94 -2.79
C PHE A 78 5.75 -18.18 -2.42
N PRO A 79 5.53 -17.77 -1.15
CA PRO A 79 4.35 -16.98 -0.80
C PRO A 79 4.35 -15.61 -1.47
N SER A 80 5.53 -14.99 -1.66
CA SER A 80 5.67 -13.71 -2.35
C SER A 80 5.18 -13.77 -3.79
N LEU A 81 5.66 -14.74 -4.57
CA LEU A 81 5.27 -14.92 -5.97
C LEU A 81 3.80 -15.26 -6.10
N ARG A 82 3.26 -16.13 -5.23
CA ARG A 82 1.83 -16.42 -5.20
C ARG A 82 1.01 -15.15 -5.03
N LEU A 83 1.39 -14.28 -4.08
CA LEU A 83 0.69 -13.03 -3.83
C LEU A 83 0.81 -12.05 -4.99
N LEU A 84 1.99 -11.97 -5.62
CA LEU A 84 2.21 -11.14 -6.82
C LEU A 84 1.21 -11.48 -7.94
N TYR A 85 1.03 -12.77 -8.24
CA TYR A 85 0.07 -13.19 -9.27
C TYR A 85 -1.39 -12.92 -8.87
N LEU A 86 -1.73 -13.06 -7.57
CA LEU A 86 -3.08 -12.72 -7.08
C LEU A 86 -3.38 -11.21 -7.16
N LEU A 87 -2.36 -10.36 -7.04
CA LEU A 87 -2.49 -8.91 -7.18
C LEU A 87 -2.71 -8.47 -8.63
N ASP A 88 -2.10 -9.19 -9.58
CA ASP A 88 -2.18 -8.88 -11.02
C ASP A 88 -3.47 -9.39 -11.67
N GLU A 89 -4.12 -10.39 -11.09
CA GLU A 89 -5.35 -10.99 -11.62
C GLU A 89 -6.56 -10.05 -11.46
N VAL A 90 -7.12 -9.57 -12.58
CA VAL A 90 -8.32 -8.72 -12.59
C VAL A 90 -9.53 -9.51 -13.11
N MET A 91 -10.37 -9.98 -12.18
CA MET A 91 -11.52 -10.82 -12.44
C MET A 91 -12.80 -10.01 -12.72
N GLY A 92 -12.92 -9.41 -13.91
CA GLY A 92 -14.17 -8.78 -14.37
C GLY A 92 -14.69 -7.70 -13.41
N PRO A 93 -14.10 -6.50 -13.41
CA PRO A 93 -14.43 -5.47 -12.43
C PRO A 93 -15.89 -5.03 -12.58
N GLY A 94 -16.54 -4.77 -11.44
CA GLY A 94 -17.91 -4.25 -11.40
C GLY A 94 -18.01 -2.73 -11.50
N LEU A 95 -16.87 -2.03 -11.40
CA LEU A 95 -16.77 -0.59 -11.54
C LEU A 95 -15.36 -0.20 -12.02
N THR A 96 -15.28 0.75 -12.94
CA THR A 96 -14.05 1.42 -13.37
C THR A 96 -14.04 2.87 -12.90
N LEU A 97 -12.99 3.22 -12.17
CA LEU A 97 -12.69 4.58 -11.74
C LEU A 97 -11.39 5.02 -12.40
N LYS A 98 -11.34 6.23 -12.94
CA LYS A 98 -10.08 6.84 -13.37
C LYS A 98 -9.65 7.87 -12.34
N ALA A 99 -8.41 7.81 -11.91
CA ALA A 99 -7.79 8.74 -10.98
C ALA A 99 -6.67 9.48 -11.72
N ILE A 100 -6.78 10.80 -11.81
CA ILE A 100 -5.86 11.65 -12.57
C ILE A 100 -5.14 12.59 -11.59
N GLY A 101 -3.81 12.52 -11.58
CA GLY A 101 -2.98 13.39 -10.74
C GLY A 101 -2.69 14.73 -11.42
N HIS A 102 -2.82 15.80 -10.63
CA HIS A 102 -2.51 17.19 -11.00
C HIS A 102 -1.70 17.86 -9.88
N GLN A 103 -1.02 18.96 -10.19
CA GLN A 103 -0.38 19.87 -9.23
C GLN A 103 -1.42 20.82 -8.63
N TRP A 104 -1.92 20.64 -7.41
CA TRP A 104 -1.69 19.57 -6.42
C TRP A 104 -3.04 19.08 -5.89
N TYR A 105 -3.71 18.25 -6.67
CA TYR A 105 -5.02 17.66 -6.38
C TYR A 105 -5.23 16.40 -7.23
N TRP A 106 -6.33 15.69 -6.98
CA TRP A 106 -6.74 14.54 -7.79
C TRP A 106 -8.07 14.84 -8.45
N SER A 107 -8.21 14.48 -9.73
CA SER A 107 -9.54 14.41 -10.36
C SER A 107 -9.94 12.95 -10.55
N TYR A 108 -11.24 12.70 -10.44
CA TYR A 108 -11.83 11.37 -10.53
C TYR A 108 -12.90 11.36 -11.61
N GLU A 109 -12.84 10.39 -12.52
CA GLU A 109 -13.87 10.15 -13.54
C GLU A 109 -14.46 8.75 -13.35
N TYR A 110 -15.77 8.66 -13.22
CA TYR A 110 -16.49 7.38 -13.19
C TYR A 110 -17.00 7.06 -14.59
N SER A 111 -16.10 6.54 -15.44
CA SER A 111 -16.33 6.35 -16.88
C SER A 111 -17.49 5.42 -17.25
N ASP A 112 -17.92 4.57 -16.32
CA ASP A 112 -19.06 3.66 -16.52
C ASP A 112 -20.41 4.39 -16.44
N PHE A 113 -20.42 5.62 -15.90
CA PHE A 113 -21.58 6.48 -15.78
C PHE A 113 -21.38 7.77 -16.60
N MET A 114 -22.47 8.38 -17.04
CA MET A 114 -22.41 9.60 -17.85
C MET A 114 -22.29 10.83 -16.94
N GLY A 115 -21.19 11.56 -17.06
CA GLY A 115 -21.03 12.91 -16.47
C GLY A 115 -20.69 12.94 -14.97
N VAL A 116 -20.18 11.85 -14.40
CA VAL A 116 -19.72 11.82 -13.01
C VAL A 116 -18.20 12.01 -12.97
N GLU A 117 -17.80 13.27 -12.85
CA GLU A 117 -16.41 13.70 -12.68
C GLU A 117 -16.32 14.83 -11.65
N PHE A 118 -15.23 14.86 -10.88
CA PHE A 118 -14.97 15.93 -9.92
C PHE A 118 -13.49 16.01 -9.54
N ASP A 119 -13.10 17.18 -9.05
CA ASP A 119 -11.82 17.42 -8.42
C ASP A 119 -11.90 17.23 -6.90
N SER A 120 -10.81 16.75 -6.32
CA SER A 120 -10.65 16.47 -4.89
C SER A 120 -9.42 17.20 -4.37
N TYR A 121 -9.66 18.28 -3.63
CA TYR A 121 -8.65 19.12 -3.01
C TYR A 121 -8.58 18.87 -1.51
N MET A 122 -7.40 19.07 -0.93
CA MET A 122 -7.23 19.06 0.52
C MET A 122 -8.03 20.20 1.17
N VAL A 123 -8.81 19.89 2.21
CA VAL A 123 -9.50 20.92 3.00
C VAL A 123 -8.47 21.75 3.79
N PRO A 124 -8.44 23.08 3.65
CA PRO A 124 -7.59 23.95 4.46
C PRO A 124 -7.86 23.80 5.96
N ALA A 125 -6.83 23.98 6.79
CA ALA A 125 -6.94 23.82 8.24
C ALA A 125 -7.99 24.74 8.88
N ASP A 126 -8.20 25.94 8.34
CA ASP A 126 -9.16 26.93 8.86
C ASP A 126 -10.63 26.56 8.56
N SER A 127 -10.87 25.74 7.54
CA SER A 127 -12.20 25.25 7.16
C SER A 127 -12.46 23.81 7.58
N LEU A 128 -11.51 23.19 8.29
CA LEU A 128 -11.60 21.80 8.71
C LEU A 128 -12.66 21.64 9.80
N SER A 129 -13.53 20.64 9.65
CA SER A 129 -14.49 20.29 10.69
C SER A 129 -13.76 19.82 11.96
N PRO A 130 -14.33 19.94 13.17
CA PRO A 130 -13.69 19.50 14.41
C PRO A 130 -13.31 18.01 14.44
N SER A 131 -13.98 17.19 13.63
CA SER A 131 -13.72 15.76 13.48
C SER A 131 -12.81 15.42 12.29
N GLY A 132 -12.52 16.40 11.43
CA GLY A 132 -11.72 16.21 10.22
C GLY A 132 -10.24 16.01 10.53
N PHE A 133 -9.55 15.29 9.64
CA PHE A 133 -8.13 15.01 9.81
C PHE A 133 -7.26 16.00 9.04
N ARG A 134 -6.41 16.73 9.77
CA ARG A 134 -5.46 17.69 9.19
C ARG A 134 -4.59 16.99 8.13
N LEU A 135 -4.53 17.58 6.93
CA LEU A 135 -3.78 17.11 5.75
C LEU A 135 -4.30 15.83 5.09
N LEU A 136 -5.38 15.23 5.57
CA LEU A 136 -5.95 14.00 5.02
C LEU A 136 -7.35 14.18 4.47
N GLU A 137 -8.11 15.14 5.01
CA GLU A 137 -9.46 15.44 4.55
C GLU A 137 -9.45 16.08 3.17
N THR A 138 -10.32 15.60 2.29
CA THR A 138 -10.61 16.22 0.99
C THR A 138 -12.01 16.82 0.97
N ASP A 139 -12.22 17.82 0.11
CA ASP A 139 -13.53 18.45 -0.08
C ASP A 139 -14.56 17.51 -0.72
N ASN A 140 -14.14 16.72 -1.71
CA ASN A 140 -14.93 15.69 -2.37
C ASN A 140 -14.29 14.32 -2.15
N HIS A 141 -15.01 13.43 -1.46
CA HIS A 141 -14.59 12.06 -1.25
C HIS A 141 -14.88 11.19 -2.49
N THR A 142 -13.99 10.26 -2.79
CA THR A 142 -14.21 9.25 -3.82
C THR A 142 -15.10 8.14 -3.28
N VAL A 143 -16.39 8.20 -3.61
CA VAL A 143 -17.38 7.22 -3.12
C VAL A 143 -17.30 5.93 -3.93
N LEU A 144 -17.17 4.78 -3.26
CA LEU A 144 -17.07 3.45 -3.88
C LEU A 144 -18.00 2.43 -3.20
N PRO A 145 -18.62 1.50 -3.95
CA PRO A 145 -19.45 0.47 -3.36
C PRO A 145 -18.61 -0.62 -2.67
N MET A 146 -18.94 -0.95 -1.42
CA MET A 146 -18.34 -2.07 -0.70
C MET A 146 -18.72 -3.41 -1.35
N GLY A 147 -17.82 -4.40 -1.28
CA GLY A 147 -18.04 -5.76 -1.79
C GLY A 147 -17.99 -5.90 -3.32
N VAL A 148 -17.74 -4.82 -4.06
CA VAL A 148 -17.60 -4.83 -5.52
C VAL A 148 -16.12 -4.68 -5.88
N GLN A 149 -15.64 -5.44 -6.87
CA GLN A 149 -14.28 -5.27 -7.38
C GLN A 149 -14.20 -3.99 -8.22
N VAL A 150 -13.37 -3.05 -7.78
CA VAL A 150 -13.12 -1.78 -8.46
C VAL A 150 -11.81 -1.89 -9.22
N ARG A 151 -11.84 -1.52 -10.50
CA ARG A 151 -10.64 -1.25 -11.31
C ARG A 151 -10.35 0.24 -11.24
N VAL A 152 -9.14 0.61 -10.84
CA VAL A 152 -8.67 2.00 -10.89
C VAL A 152 -7.66 2.17 -12.00
N LEU A 153 -7.89 3.12 -12.89
CA LEU A 153 -6.95 3.56 -13.92
C LEU A 153 -6.28 4.83 -13.45
N VAL A 154 -4.97 4.76 -13.19
CA VAL A 154 -4.18 5.87 -12.63
C VAL A 154 -3.31 6.48 -13.73
N THR A 155 -3.40 7.80 -13.92
CA THR A 155 -2.58 8.59 -14.86
C THR A 155 -2.36 10.00 -14.31
N ALA A 156 -1.54 10.81 -14.95
CA ALA A 156 -1.37 12.22 -14.62
C ALA A 156 -1.46 13.11 -15.86
N GLU A 157 -1.74 14.40 -15.67
CA GLU A 157 -1.76 15.40 -16.76
C GLU A 157 -0.52 16.30 -16.78
N ASP A 158 0.26 16.34 -15.69
CA ASP A 158 1.45 17.20 -15.57
C ASP A 158 2.75 16.44 -15.28
N VAL A 159 3.07 16.18 -14.02
CA VAL A 159 4.26 15.48 -13.54
C VAL A 159 3.87 14.09 -13.03
N ILE A 160 4.85 13.31 -12.58
CA ILE A 160 4.57 12.01 -11.99
C ILE A 160 3.98 12.22 -10.59
N HIS A 161 2.90 11.50 -10.29
CA HIS A 161 2.33 11.35 -8.95
C HIS A 161 2.25 9.86 -8.61
N SER A 162 1.74 9.51 -7.44
CA SER A 162 1.45 8.11 -7.12
C SER A 162 0.22 8.00 -6.24
N TRP A 163 -0.79 7.31 -6.77
CA TRP A 163 -2.07 7.11 -6.11
C TRP A 163 -1.95 5.93 -5.14
N ALA A 164 -2.03 6.21 -3.84
CA ALA A 164 -1.76 5.22 -2.81
C ALA A 164 -2.78 5.28 -1.68
N VAL A 165 -3.40 4.14 -1.37
CA VAL A 165 -4.33 3.97 -0.25
C VAL A 165 -3.90 2.76 0.58
N PRO A 166 -3.08 2.97 1.64
CA PRO A 166 -2.43 1.88 2.36
C PRO A 166 -3.37 0.85 2.97
N ALA A 167 -4.53 1.27 3.49
CA ALA A 167 -5.51 0.34 4.08
C ALA A 167 -6.10 -0.65 3.06
N LEU A 168 -6.09 -0.29 1.77
CA LEU A 168 -6.53 -1.15 0.67
C LEU A 168 -5.38 -1.93 0.02
N GLY A 169 -4.13 -1.68 0.44
CA GLY A 169 -2.95 -2.36 -0.10
C GLY A 169 -2.60 -1.97 -1.52
N VAL A 170 -3.01 -0.77 -1.96
CA VAL A 170 -2.81 -0.29 -3.33
C VAL A 170 -1.92 0.93 -3.38
N LYS A 171 -0.98 0.89 -4.32
CA LYS A 171 -0.13 2.00 -4.73
C LYS A 171 0.19 1.83 -6.21
N GLY A 172 -0.06 2.85 -7.02
CA GLY A 172 0.31 2.85 -8.43
C GLY A 172 0.66 4.25 -8.90
N ASP A 173 1.75 4.34 -9.65
CA ASP A 173 2.25 5.62 -10.12
C ASP A 173 1.35 6.18 -11.22
N ALA A 174 1.11 7.48 -11.15
CA ALA A 174 0.37 8.26 -12.12
C ALA A 174 1.40 8.90 -13.04
N VAL A 175 1.59 8.33 -14.23
CA VAL A 175 2.63 8.75 -15.17
C VAL A 175 1.97 9.43 -16.37
N PRO A 176 2.34 10.66 -16.73
CA PRO A 176 1.78 11.33 -17.90
C PRO A 176 1.94 10.49 -19.18
N GLY A 177 0.84 10.31 -19.91
CA GLY A 177 0.83 9.49 -21.13
C GLY A 177 0.77 7.97 -20.92
N ARG A 178 0.60 7.48 -19.67
CA ARG A 178 0.44 6.05 -19.37
C ARG A 178 -0.72 5.82 -18.39
N LEU A 179 -1.61 4.89 -18.75
CA LEU A 179 -2.66 4.40 -17.88
C LEU A 179 -2.17 3.15 -17.14
N ASN A 180 -1.92 3.28 -15.84
CA ASN A 180 -1.64 2.15 -14.96
C ASN A 180 -2.95 1.62 -14.37
N GLN A 181 -3.06 0.29 -14.25
CA GLN A 181 -4.25 -0.36 -13.72
C GLN A 181 -3.97 -0.94 -12.33
N LEU A 182 -4.89 -0.70 -11.40
CA LEU A 182 -4.94 -1.33 -10.08
C LEU A 182 -6.31 -1.98 -9.90
N SER A 183 -6.39 -3.01 -9.05
CA SER A 183 -7.67 -3.60 -8.66
C SER A 183 -7.73 -3.84 -7.14
N PHE A 184 -8.90 -3.60 -6.55
CA PHE A 184 -9.16 -3.91 -5.15
C PHE A 184 -10.66 -4.04 -4.88
N THR A 185 -10.99 -4.55 -3.71
CA THR A 185 -12.36 -4.62 -3.18
C THR A 185 -12.36 -4.08 -1.76
N CYS A 186 -13.25 -3.14 -1.45
CA CYS A 186 -13.48 -2.68 -0.08
C CYS A 186 -14.37 -3.69 0.66
N LEU A 187 -13.88 -4.28 1.76
CA LEU A 187 -14.62 -5.31 2.50
C LEU A 187 -15.64 -4.76 3.50
N ARG A 188 -15.46 -3.52 3.95
CA ARG A 188 -16.28 -2.88 4.98
C ARG A 188 -16.54 -1.41 4.63
N PRO A 189 -17.67 -0.84 5.09
CA PRO A 189 -17.94 0.58 4.88
C PRO A 189 -17.01 1.45 5.74
N GLY A 190 -16.81 2.69 5.31
CA GLY A 190 -16.05 3.71 6.04
C GLY A 190 -15.08 4.49 5.18
N LEU A 191 -14.31 5.36 5.82
CA LEU A 191 -13.35 6.25 5.17
C LEU A 191 -11.94 5.64 5.16
N TYR A 192 -11.34 5.58 3.98
CA TYR A 192 -9.96 5.16 3.76
C TYR A 192 -9.14 6.33 3.23
N TYR A 193 -8.04 6.61 3.91
CA TYR A 193 -7.18 7.74 3.59
C TYR A 193 -5.88 7.28 2.93
N GLY A 194 -5.43 8.08 1.98
CA GLY A 194 -4.19 7.95 1.25
C GLY A 194 -3.51 9.30 1.04
N GLN A 195 -2.29 9.28 0.52
CA GLN A 195 -1.54 10.47 0.14
C GLN A 195 -0.74 10.19 -1.12
N CYS A 196 -0.41 11.24 -1.88
CA CYS A 196 0.51 11.13 -2.99
C CYS A 196 1.86 10.56 -2.51
N SER A 197 2.32 9.49 -3.18
CA SER A 197 3.51 8.72 -2.79
C SER A 197 4.68 8.83 -3.78
N GLU A 198 4.69 9.91 -4.58
CA GLU A 198 5.77 10.28 -5.52
C GLU A 198 5.96 11.80 -5.53
N ILE A 199 7.20 12.28 -5.58
CA ILE A 199 7.51 13.71 -5.44
C ILE A 199 6.98 14.52 -6.63
N CYS A 200 6.05 15.44 -6.37
CA CYS A 200 5.35 16.20 -7.42
C CYS A 200 5.43 17.73 -7.28
N GLY A 201 6.33 18.25 -6.45
CA GLY A 201 6.62 19.68 -6.31
C GLY A 201 6.24 20.27 -4.94
N ALA A 202 5.94 21.57 -4.90
CA ALA A 202 5.83 22.36 -3.67
C ALA A 202 4.78 21.83 -2.68
N ASN A 203 3.60 21.43 -3.17
CA ASN A 203 2.52 20.94 -2.34
C ASN A 203 2.36 19.42 -2.38
N HIS A 204 3.46 18.69 -2.61
CA HIS A 204 3.47 17.22 -2.62
C HIS A 204 2.80 16.59 -1.39
N SER A 205 3.00 17.17 -0.20
CA SER A 205 2.40 16.68 1.05
C SER A 205 0.91 17.05 1.25
N PHE A 206 0.32 17.81 0.32
CA PHE A 206 -0.99 18.47 0.49
C PHE A 206 -2.01 18.07 -0.58
N MET A 207 -1.86 16.87 -1.16
CA MET A 207 -2.82 16.28 -2.09
C MET A 207 -3.23 14.87 -1.63
N PRO A 208 -4.01 14.77 -0.54
CA PRO A 208 -4.46 13.50 0.00
C PRO A 208 -5.52 12.84 -0.89
N ILE A 209 -5.83 11.60 -0.55
CA ILE A 209 -6.86 10.78 -1.19
C ILE A 209 -7.83 10.37 -0.08
N THR A 210 -9.13 10.58 -0.28
CA THR A 210 -10.18 10.10 0.63
C THR A 210 -11.15 9.23 -0.14
N ILE A 211 -11.19 7.93 0.18
CA ILE A 211 -12.18 7.00 -0.35
C ILE A 211 -13.26 6.78 0.69
N GLU A 212 -14.52 6.94 0.29
CA GLU A 212 -15.67 6.57 1.09
C GLU A 212 -16.28 5.27 0.58
N SER A 213 -16.16 4.19 1.36
CA SER A 213 -16.81 2.94 1.03
C SER A 213 -18.21 2.88 1.63
N VAL A 214 -19.22 2.75 0.76
CA VAL A 214 -20.63 2.77 1.13
C VAL A 214 -21.36 1.51 0.65
N SER A 215 -22.60 1.32 1.09
CA SER A 215 -23.45 0.25 0.58
C SER A 215 -23.79 0.48 -0.90
N LEU A 216 -24.00 -0.59 -1.68
CA LEU A 216 -24.36 -0.46 -3.10
C LEU A 216 -25.61 0.43 -3.34
N PRO A 217 -26.70 0.33 -2.56
CA PRO A 217 -27.83 1.25 -2.71
C PRO A 217 -27.46 2.72 -2.50
N THR A 218 -26.63 3.02 -1.50
CA THR A 218 -26.14 4.39 -1.24
C THR A 218 -25.27 4.89 -2.39
N PHE A 219 -24.40 4.04 -2.93
CA PHE A 219 -23.58 4.37 -4.09
C PHE A 219 -24.44 4.72 -5.31
N ILE A 220 -25.46 3.90 -5.62
CA ILE A 220 -26.38 4.17 -6.74
C ILE A 220 -27.09 5.51 -6.54
N SER A 221 -27.60 5.79 -5.33
CA SER A 221 -28.26 7.08 -5.06
C SER A 221 -27.31 8.28 -5.16
N TRP A 222 -26.02 8.08 -4.88
CA TRP A 222 -25.00 9.13 -5.02
C TRP A 222 -24.64 9.37 -6.49
N VAL A 223 -24.58 8.32 -7.32
CA VAL A 223 -24.33 8.45 -8.77
C VAL A 223 -25.49 9.14 -9.50
N GLU A 224 -26.73 8.90 -9.07
CA GLU A 224 -27.93 9.47 -9.70
C GLU A 224 -28.25 10.93 -9.29
N GLY A 225 -27.65 11.42 -8.20
CA GLY A 225 -27.94 12.72 -7.58
C GLY A 225 -26.97 13.82 -8.00
#